data_AF-A0A653BUB2-F1
#
_entry.id   AF-A0A653BUB2-F1
#
_cell.length_a   1.000
_cell.length_b   1.000
_cell.length_c   1.000
_cell.angle_alpha   90.00
_cell.angle_beta   90.00
_cell.angle_gamma   90.00
#
_symmetry.space_group_name_H-M   'P 1'
#
loop_
_entity.id
_entity.type
_entity.pdbx_description
1 polymer ?
#
loop_
_entity_poly.entity_id
_entity_poly.type
_entity_poly.pdbx_seq_one_letter_code
_entity_poly.pdbx_strand_id
1 'polypeptide(L)'
;MSVITSKQCACKWVLQHQHKFKQVVRSCSLRVKQKLGYDQEEKTNEQNEYDSEYTFRYADLTTKLCDPSQLRAKPDVSELKFGQIFTDHMLKVFYHKQLRGWQKPSIIPFENISLHPAAKVLHYSIEE
;
A
#
# COMPACT_ATOMS: atom_id res chain seq x y z
N MET A 1 -35.95 -5.43 -39.59
CA MET A 1 -36.28 -4.22 -38.81
C MET A 1 -36.36 -4.62 -37.34
N SER A 2 -35.26 -4.46 -36.59
CA SER A 2 -35.19 -4.85 -35.17
C SER A 2 -35.43 -3.62 -34.29
N VAL A 3 -36.56 -3.63 -33.59
CA VAL A 3 -37.00 -2.59 -32.66
C VAL A 3 -36.11 -2.65 -31.41
N ILE A 4 -35.13 -1.75 -31.33
CA ILE A 4 -34.33 -1.56 -30.11
C ILE A 4 -35.21 -0.85 -29.10
N THR A 5 -35.66 -1.61 -28.10
CA THR A 5 -36.51 -1.13 -27.02
C THR A 5 -35.72 -0.18 -26.11
N SER A 6 -36.28 1.01 -25.86
CA SER A 6 -35.73 2.14 -25.08
C SER A 6 -35.04 1.74 -23.75
N LYS A 7 -35.47 0.62 -23.12
CA LYS A 7 -34.93 0.11 -21.86
C LYS A 7 -33.46 -0.36 -21.95
N GLN A 8 -32.98 -0.81 -23.11
CA GLN A 8 -31.57 -1.24 -23.28
C GLN A 8 -30.59 -0.05 -23.36
N CYS A 9 -31.03 1.12 -23.83
CA CYS A 9 -30.21 2.33 -23.92
C CYS A 9 -29.91 2.94 -22.54
N ALA A 10 -30.89 2.93 -21.63
CA ALA A 10 -30.72 3.47 -20.29
C ALA A 10 -29.69 2.69 -19.46
N CYS A 11 -29.74 1.35 -19.49
CA CYS A 11 -28.77 0.52 -18.78
C CYS A 11 -27.33 0.69 -19.31
N LYS A 12 -27.15 0.79 -20.64
CA LYS A 12 -25.84 1.09 -21.24
C LYS A 12 -25.33 2.47 -20.82
N TRP A 13 -26.20 3.49 -20.78
CA TRP A 13 -25.83 4.83 -20.34
C TRP A 13 -25.41 4.86 -18.87
N VAL A 14 -26.15 4.18 -17.99
CA VAL A 14 -25.82 4.05 -16.56
C VAL A 14 -24.48 3.34 -16.36
N LEU A 15 -24.21 2.26 -17.09
CA LEU A 15 -22.94 1.53 -17.01
C LEU A 15 -21.75 2.36 -17.51
N GLN A 16 -21.93 3.18 -18.55
CA GLN A 16 -20.89 4.06 -19.09
C GLN A 16 -20.61 5.27 -18.18
N HIS A 17 -21.60 5.70 -17.40
CA HIS A 17 -21.51 6.87 -16.51
C HIS A 17 -21.36 6.53 -15.03
N GLN A 18 -21.27 5.25 -14.66
CA GLN A 18 -21.14 4.78 -13.28
C GLN A 18 -19.98 5.45 -12.51
N HIS A 19 -18.88 5.78 -13.19
CA HIS A 19 -17.73 6.42 -12.56
C HIS A 19 -18.05 7.87 -12.15
N LYS A 20 -18.84 8.61 -12.95
CA LYS A 20 -19.28 9.97 -12.59
C LYS A 20 -20.22 9.96 -11.39
N PHE A 21 -21.14 9.00 -11.31
CA PHE A 21 -21.99 8.80 -10.13
C PHE A 21 -21.17 8.45 -8.88
N LYS A 22 -20.19 7.54 -9.00
CA LYS A 22 -19.27 7.19 -7.89
C LYS A 22 -18.43 8.40 -7.43
N GLN A 23 -18.02 9.28 -8.34
CA GLN A 23 -17.27 10.50 -8.00
C GLN A 23 -18.13 11.52 -7.23
N VAL A 24 -19.39 11.72 -7.64
CA VAL A 24 -20.31 12.66 -6.98
C VAL A 24 -20.67 12.19 -5.56
N VAL A 25 -20.94 10.90 -5.37
CA VAL A 25 -21.24 10.33 -4.05
C VAL A 25 -20.03 10.47 -3.10
N ARG A 26 -18.80 10.29 -3.61
CA ARG A 26 -17.56 10.51 -2.84
C ARG A 26 -17.38 11.98 -2.45
N SER A 27 -17.66 12.92 -3.35
CA SER A 27 -17.56 14.36 -3.08
C SER A 27 -18.55 14.83 -2.01
N CYS A 28 -19.81 14.38 -2.06
CA CYS A 28 -20.79 14.68 -1.01
C CYS A 28 -20.38 14.08 0.36
N SER A 29 -19.88 12.84 0.38
CA SER A 29 -19.41 12.22 1.63
C SER A 29 -18.26 12.99 2.28
N LEU A 30 -17.28 13.46 1.49
CA LEU A 30 -16.16 14.26 2.00
C LEU A 30 -16.64 15.62 2.54
N ARG A 31 -17.57 16.26 1.85
CA ARG A 31 -18.14 17.56 2.27
C ARG A 31 -19.02 17.44 3.51
N VAL A 32 -19.74 16.34 3.67
CA VAL A 32 -20.49 16.00 4.88
C VAL A 32 -19.55 15.70 6.05
N LYS A 33 -18.46 14.95 5.83
CA LYS A 33 -17.43 14.74 6.85
C LYS A 33 -16.77 16.04 7.33
N GLN A 34 -16.50 16.97 6.39
CA GLN A 34 -15.96 18.29 6.70
C GLN A 34 -16.95 19.18 7.47
N LYS A 35 -18.26 19.06 7.20
CA LYS A 35 -19.30 19.88 7.81
C LYS A 35 -19.82 19.33 9.15
N LEU A 36 -19.65 18.02 9.39
CA LEU A 36 -20.05 17.34 10.62
C LEU A 36 -18.96 17.30 11.70
N GLY A 37 -17.80 17.91 11.48
CA GLY A 37 -16.73 17.92 12.49
C GLY A 37 -16.37 16.50 12.93
N TYR A 38 -16.22 15.58 11.98
CA TYR A 38 -15.58 14.30 12.31
C TYR A 38 -14.10 14.61 12.46
N ASP A 39 -13.72 14.98 13.68
CA ASP A 39 -12.41 15.44 14.06
C ASP A 39 -11.35 14.46 13.53
N GLN A 40 -10.32 14.99 12.88
CA GLN A 40 -9.02 14.35 12.97
C GLN A 40 -8.67 14.40 14.45
N GLU A 41 -8.96 13.32 15.19
CA GLU A 41 -8.42 13.13 16.52
C GLU A 41 -6.89 13.31 16.40
N GLU A 42 -6.37 14.42 16.91
CA GLU A 42 -4.96 14.58 17.22
C GLU A 42 -4.65 13.55 18.30
N LYS A 43 -4.41 12.31 17.90
CA LYS A 43 -4.01 11.23 18.80
C LYS A 43 -2.74 11.66 19.51
N THR A 44 -2.80 11.67 20.84
CA THR A 44 -1.67 12.00 21.69
C THR A 44 -0.50 11.06 21.38
N ASN A 45 0.74 11.51 21.60
CA ASN A 45 1.95 10.69 21.37
C ASN A 45 1.86 9.30 22.04
N GLU A 46 1.15 9.18 23.16
CA GLU A 46 0.94 7.93 23.90
C GLU A 46 0.03 6.93 23.16
N GLN A 47 -1.04 7.40 22.51
CA GLN A 47 -1.92 6.53 21.70
C GLN A 47 -1.23 6.07 20.42
N ASN A 48 -0.35 6.90 19.86
CA ASN A 48 0.47 6.52 18.72
C ASN A 48 1.52 5.46 19.07
N GLU A 49 1.97 5.48 20.32
CA GLU A 49 2.99 4.59 20.87
C GLU A 49 2.44 3.22 21.29
N TYR A 50 1.16 3.11 21.63
CA TYR A 50 0.48 1.82 21.86
C TYR A 50 0.16 1.10 20.54
N ASP A 51 -0.29 1.83 19.53
CA ASP A 51 -0.67 1.30 18.22
C ASP A 51 0.52 0.67 17.47
N SER A 52 1.74 1.18 17.69
CA SER A 52 2.96 0.62 17.09
C SER A 52 3.25 -0.81 17.52
N GLU A 53 2.72 -1.27 18.67
CA GLU A 53 2.88 -2.66 19.10
C GLU A 53 2.25 -3.64 18.08
N TYR A 54 1.14 -3.24 17.46
CA TYR A 54 0.34 -4.09 16.59
C TYR A 54 0.52 -3.80 15.10
N THR A 55 0.77 -2.55 14.72
CA THR A 55 0.90 -2.17 13.31
C THR A 55 1.85 -1.02 13.05
N PHE A 56 2.44 -0.96 11.85
CA PHE A 56 3.12 0.24 11.35
C PHE A 56 2.15 1.12 10.56
N ARG A 57 2.47 2.41 10.43
CA ARG A 57 1.62 3.38 9.72
C ARG A 57 2.27 3.83 8.42
N TYR A 58 1.46 3.97 7.38
CA TYR A 58 1.92 4.51 6.10
C TYR A 58 2.35 5.99 6.20
N ALA A 59 1.80 6.75 7.15
CA ALA A 59 2.15 8.15 7.36
C ALA A 59 3.60 8.34 7.80
N ASP A 60 4.20 7.32 8.44
CA ASP A 60 5.58 7.33 8.92
C ASP A 60 6.57 6.74 7.89
N LEU A 61 6.10 6.46 6.66
CA LEU A 61 6.90 5.85 5.61
C LEU A 61 8.01 6.78 5.12
N THR A 62 9.22 6.25 5.14
CA THR A 62 10.40 6.91 4.56
C THR A 62 10.78 6.25 3.24
N THR A 63 11.29 7.02 2.27
CA THR A 63 11.70 6.50 0.97
C THR A 63 13.14 6.91 0.67
N LYS A 64 13.97 5.93 0.30
CA LYS A 64 15.33 6.11 -0.19
C LYS A 64 15.36 5.66 -1.65
N LEU A 65 15.53 6.60 -2.55
CA LEU A 65 15.65 6.31 -3.98
C LEU A 65 16.98 5.63 -4.29
N CYS A 66 16.97 4.84 -5.37
CA CYS A 66 18.17 4.16 -5.84
C CYS A 66 19.02 5.16 -6.63
N ASP A 67 20.34 5.01 -6.58
CA ASP A 67 21.22 5.82 -7.41
C ASP A 67 20.97 5.50 -8.91
N PRO A 68 21.06 6.47 -9.83
CA PRO A 68 20.88 6.21 -11.25
C PRO A 68 21.75 5.08 -11.81
N SER A 69 22.95 4.86 -11.24
CA SER A 69 23.85 3.77 -11.65
C SER A 69 23.34 2.37 -11.29
N GLN A 70 22.41 2.27 -10.34
CA GLN A 70 21.87 1.00 -9.84
C GLN A 70 20.49 0.66 -10.43
N LEU A 71 19.90 1.58 -11.21
CA LEU A 71 18.62 1.37 -11.87
C LEU A 71 18.76 0.34 -12.99
N ARG A 72 17.93 -0.69 -12.99
CA ARG A 72 17.95 -1.72 -14.04
C ARG A 72 16.95 -1.40 -15.14
N ALA A 73 17.31 -1.77 -16.36
CA ALA A 73 16.38 -1.74 -17.48
C ALA A 73 15.21 -2.69 -17.19
N LYS A 74 14.00 -2.26 -17.56
CA LYS A 74 12.82 -3.13 -17.45
C LYS A 74 12.96 -4.25 -18.47
N PRO A 75 12.83 -5.52 -18.06
CA PRO A 75 12.91 -6.66 -18.98
C PRO A 75 11.72 -6.65 -19.95
N ASP A 76 11.85 -7.34 -21.08
CA ASP A 76 10.73 -7.55 -21.98
C ASP A 76 9.70 -8.51 -21.35
N VAL A 77 8.43 -8.31 -21.68
CA VAL A 77 7.31 -9.07 -21.11
C VAL A 77 7.39 -10.55 -21.53
N SER A 78 7.92 -10.85 -22.72
CA SER A 78 8.05 -12.23 -23.22
C SER A 78 9.12 -13.03 -22.48
N GLU A 79 10.07 -12.36 -21.82
CA GLU A 79 11.20 -12.99 -21.11
C GLU A 79 10.93 -13.21 -19.62
N LEU A 80 9.79 -12.73 -19.11
CA LEU A 80 9.46 -12.77 -17.69
C LEU A 80 9.28 -14.21 -17.19
N LYS A 81 10.15 -14.61 -16.26
CA LYS A 81 10.05 -15.87 -15.50
C LYS A 81 9.73 -15.59 -14.04
N PHE A 82 8.82 -16.38 -13.48
CA PHE A 82 8.37 -16.21 -12.10
C PHE A 82 9.54 -16.30 -11.10
N GLY A 83 9.66 -15.30 -10.22
CA GLY A 83 10.64 -15.28 -9.12
C GLY A 83 12.10 -15.03 -9.51
N GLN A 84 12.40 -14.64 -10.75
CA GLN A 84 13.78 -14.45 -11.20
C GLN A 84 14.24 -13.00 -11.29
N ILE A 85 13.32 -12.07 -11.58
CA ILE A 85 13.63 -10.64 -11.76
C ILE A 85 12.90 -9.85 -10.69
N PHE A 86 13.65 -9.00 -9.97
CA PHE A 86 13.15 -8.14 -8.91
C PHE A 86 13.20 -6.67 -9.33
N THR A 87 12.42 -5.80 -8.68
CA THR A 87 12.44 -4.35 -8.87
C THR A 87 13.58 -3.68 -8.10
N ASP A 88 13.87 -2.42 -8.41
CA ASP A 88 15.01 -1.67 -7.83
C ASP A 88 14.84 -1.34 -6.35
N HIS A 89 13.61 -1.41 -5.83
CA HIS A 89 13.29 -1.12 -4.44
C HIS A 89 12.58 -2.27 -3.75
N MET A 90 12.67 -2.28 -2.43
CA MET A 90 11.94 -3.17 -1.53
C MET A 90 11.40 -2.39 -0.32
N LEU A 91 10.31 -2.89 0.28
CA LEU A 91 9.80 -2.40 1.57
C LEU A 91 10.51 -3.14 2.71
N LYS A 92 10.93 -2.40 3.72
CA LYS A 92 11.59 -2.92 4.93
C LYS A 92 10.98 -2.28 6.17
N VAL A 93 10.53 -3.12 7.09
CA VAL A 93 9.97 -2.69 8.38
C VAL A 93 10.50 -3.63 9.45
N PHE A 94 11.10 -3.08 10.50
CA PHE A 94 11.57 -3.87 11.63
C PHE A 94 10.47 -4.04 12.67
N TYR A 95 10.50 -5.16 13.39
CA TYR A 95 9.71 -5.37 14.60
C TYR A 95 10.64 -5.68 15.77
N HIS A 96 10.52 -4.90 16.84
CA HIS A 96 11.31 -5.05 18.06
C HIS A 96 10.39 -4.89 19.26
N LYS A 97 10.07 -5.99 19.94
CA LYS A 97 9.18 -5.98 21.12
C LYS A 97 9.69 -5.03 22.21
N GLN A 98 11.00 -4.97 22.44
CA GLN A 98 11.62 -4.07 23.42
C GLN A 98 11.55 -2.59 23.01
N LEU A 99 11.45 -2.31 21.70
CA LEU A 99 11.32 -0.95 21.15
C LEU A 99 9.88 -0.67 20.73
N ARG A 100 8.91 -1.26 21.44
CA ARG A 100 7.46 -1.03 21.25
C ARG A 100 6.90 -1.49 19.91
N GLY A 101 7.40 -2.63 19.42
CA GLY A 101 6.85 -3.37 18.30
C GLY A 101 7.35 -2.88 16.94
N TRP A 102 6.41 -2.56 16.05
CA TRP A 102 6.71 -2.14 14.68
C TRP A 102 7.44 -0.80 14.65
N GLN A 103 8.50 -0.77 13.86
CA GLN A 103 9.30 0.42 13.62
C GLN A 103 8.80 1.16 12.38
N LYS A 104 9.32 2.37 12.15
CA LYS A 104 8.94 3.18 10.99
C LYS A 104 9.25 2.43 9.68
N PRO A 105 8.28 2.32 8.76
CA PRO A 105 8.50 1.59 7.52
C PRO A 105 9.40 2.39 6.57
N SER A 106 10.15 1.68 5.73
CA SER A 106 11.07 2.29 4.76
C SER A 106 11.03 1.58 3.42
N ILE A 107 10.93 2.32 2.31
CA ILE A 107 11.19 1.81 0.97
C ILE A 107 12.64 2.16 0.64
N ILE A 108 13.45 1.14 0.36
CA ILE A 108 14.89 1.26 0.15
C ILE A 108 15.32 0.57 -1.15
N PRO A 109 16.52 0.84 -1.69
CA PRO A 109 17.08 0.05 -2.77
C PRO A 109 17.12 -1.44 -2.40
N PHE A 110 16.88 -2.31 -3.39
CA PHE A 110 16.92 -3.75 -3.19
C PHE A 110 18.31 -4.18 -2.71
N GLU A 111 18.36 -4.83 -1.55
CA GLU A 111 19.60 -5.23 -0.89
C GLU A 111 19.48 -6.62 -0.24
N ASN A 112 20.62 -7.24 0.05
CA ASN A 112 20.63 -8.49 0.80
C ASN A 112 20.19 -8.24 2.26
N ILE A 113 19.39 -9.15 2.80
CA ILE A 113 18.95 -9.09 4.19
C ILE A 113 20.08 -9.59 5.08
N SER A 114 20.66 -8.70 5.90
CA SER A 114 21.63 -9.07 6.93
C SER A 114 20.93 -9.65 8.16
N LEU A 115 21.13 -10.93 8.43
CA LEU A 115 20.54 -11.65 9.56
C LEU A 115 21.63 -12.25 10.46
N HIS A 116 21.32 -12.35 11.76
CA HIS A 116 22.17 -13.09 12.69
C HIS A 116 22.15 -14.59 12.31
N PRO A 117 23.27 -15.33 12.36
CA PRO A 117 23.31 -16.75 11.97
C PRO A 117 22.35 -17.64 12.78
N ALA A 118 22.07 -17.25 14.03
CA ALA A 118 21.09 -17.92 14.90
C ALA A 118 19.65 -17.38 14.78
N ALA A 119 19.32 -16.62 13.72
CA ALA A 119 17.97 -16.11 13.50
C ALA A 119 16.98 -17.26 13.33
N LYS A 120 15.86 -17.24 14.07
CA LYS A 120 14.91 -18.37 14.14
C LYS A 120 14.35 -18.79 12.78
N VAL A 121 14.18 -17.85 11.85
CA VAL A 121 13.74 -18.13 10.47
C VAL A 121 14.64 -19.17 9.78
N LEU A 122 15.95 -19.17 10.07
CA LEU A 122 16.92 -20.09 9.47
C LEU A 122 16.96 -21.48 10.13
N HIS A 123 16.45 -21.62 11.35
CA HIS A 123 16.55 -22.87 12.14
C HIS A 123 15.21 -23.59 12.32
N TYR A 124 14.12 -22.83 12.39
CA TYR A 124 12.80 -23.34 12.77
C TYR A 124 11.68 -22.86 11.82
N SER A 125 12.03 -22.36 10.63
CA SER A 125 11.07 -21.91 9.59
C SER A 125 9.96 -21.01 10.12
N ILE A 126 10.32 -20.04 10.98
CA ILE A 126 9.38 -19.01 11.44
C ILE A 126 9.22 -17.97 10.33
N GLU A 127 8.42 -18.31 9.34
CA GLU A 127 8.03 -17.52 8.18
C GLU A 127 6.59 -17.91 7.82
N GLU A 128 5.66 -16.94 7.78
CA GLU A 128 4.27 -17.12 7.37
C GLU A 128 3.82 -16.01 6.42
#